data_AF-A0A447N8A9-F1
#
_entry.id   AF-A0A447N8A9-F1
#
_cell.length_a   1.000
_cell.length_b   1.000
_cell.length_c   1.000
_cell.angle_alpha   90.00
_cell.angle_beta   90.00
_cell.angle_gamma   90.00
#
_symmetry.space_group_name_H-M   'P 1'
#
loop_
_entity.id
_entity.type
_entity.pdbx_description
1 polymer ?
#
loop_
_entity_poly.entity_id
_entity_poly.type
_entity_poly.pdbx_seq_one_letter_code
_entity_poly.pdbx_strand_id
1 'polypeptide(L)' 'MTWVDRQRIVPVEWIAVYYDNPDVVPAEKLRCDTVVSVAENFILPDNSEGVIVTAIEGGEYAHCCRASGRP' A
#
# COMPACT_ATOMS: atom_id res chain seq x y z
N MET A 1 -3.36 12.95 12.29
CA MET A 1 -2.21 13.11 11.38
C MET A 1 -1.69 11.73 11.05
N THR A 2 -1.50 11.43 9.77
CA THR A 2 -1.04 10.09 9.34
C THR A 2 0.43 9.88 9.70
N TRP A 3 0.89 8.63 9.73
CA TRP A 3 2.31 8.33 9.94
C TRP A 3 3.20 9.00 8.87
N VAL A 4 2.76 9.01 7.61
CA VAL A 4 3.43 9.65 6.47
C VAL A 4 3.66 11.15 6.72
N ASP A 5 2.61 11.87 7.17
CA ASP A 5 2.73 13.30 7.49
C ASP A 5 3.70 13.56 8.65
N ARG A 6 3.63 12.72 9.69
CA ARG A 6 4.47 12.87 10.90
C ARG A 6 5.95 12.66 10.59
N GLN A 7 6.26 11.68 9.76
CA GLN A 7 7.63 11.35 9.35
C GLN A 7 8.12 12.15 8.14
N ARG A 8 7.26 13.02 7.56
CA ARG A 8 7.57 13.84 6.38
C ARG A 8 8.05 13.01 5.19
N ILE A 9 7.45 11.82 5.03
CA ILE A 9 7.75 10.93 3.91
C ILE A 9 7.06 11.46 2.66
N VAL A 10 7.77 11.50 1.54
CA VAL A 10 7.21 11.83 0.23
C VAL A 10 6.91 10.50 -0.49
N PRO A 11 5.64 10.06 -0.53
CA PRO A 11 5.28 8.79 -1.16
C PRO A 11 5.36 8.90 -2.69
N VAL A 12 5.78 7.82 -3.34
CA VAL A 12 5.73 7.74 -4.81
C VAL A 12 4.28 7.49 -5.25
N GLU A 13 3.63 6.48 -4.65
CA GLU A 13 2.23 6.15 -4.86
C GLU A 13 1.56 5.70 -3.55
N TRP A 14 0.23 5.83 -3.51
CA TRP A 14 -0.62 5.26 -2.46
C TRP A 14 -1.22 3.96 -2.98
N ILE A 15 -1.03 2.88 -2.24
CA ILE A 15 -1.36 1.53 -2.69
C ILE A 15 -2.22 0.83 -1.65
N ALA A 16 -3.28 0.16 -2.11
CA ALA A 16 -4.04 -0.80 -1.31
C ALA A 16 -3.82 -2.20 -1.89
N VAL A 17 -3.22 -3.09 -1.11
CA VAL A 17 -3.00 -4.49 -1.49
C VAL A 17 -4.06 -5.34 -0.82
N TYR A 18 -4.79 -6.14 -1.60
CA TYR A 18 -5.82 -7.06 -1.11
C TYR A 18 -5.33 -8.48 -1.29
N TYR A 19 -5.29 -9.26 -0.21
CA TYR A 19 -4.74 -10.62 -0.23
C TYR A 19 -5.82 -11.71 -0.40
N ASP A 20 -7.08 -11.34 -0.18
CA ASP A 20 -8.18 -12.29 -0.05
C ASP A 20 -9.36 -11.88 -0.93
N ASN A 21 -10.15 -12.86 -1.38
CA ASN A 21 -11.38 -12.62 -2.13
C ASN A 21 -12.55 -12.35 -1.14
N PRO A 22 -13.16 -11.15 -1.15
CA PRO A 22 -14.24 -10.79 -0.23
C PRO A 22 -15.54 -11.59 -0.39
N ASP A 23 -15.77 -12.22 -1.55
CA ASP A 23 -16.97 -13.06 -1.75
C ASP A 23 -16.82 -14.46 -1.14
N VAL A 24 -15.60 -14.86 -0.78
CA VAL A 24 -15.28 -16.21 -0.27
C VAL A 24 -14.83 -16.15 1.20
N VAL A 25 -13.99 -15.17 1.53
CA VAL A 25 -13.40 -15.05 2.86
C VAL A 25 -14.29 -14.17 3.74
N PRO A 26 -14.66 -14.64 4.94
CA PRO A 26 -15.44 -13.83 5.89
C PRO A 26 -14.76 -12.50 6.22
N ALA A 27 -15.55 -11.44 6.40
CA ALA A 27 -15.05 -10.09 6.60
C ALA A 27 -14.00 -9.95 7.73
N GLU A 28 -14.18 -10.69 8.83
CA GLU A 28 -13.26 -10.69 9.99
C GLU A 28 -11.88 -11.30 9.70
N LYS A 29 -11.72 -12.00 8.56
CA LYS A 29 -10.48 -12.66 8.14
C LYS A 29 -9.83 -12.00 6.93
N LEU A 30 -10.47 -10.99 6.33
CA LEU A 30 -9.93 -10.28 5.18
C LEU A 30 -8.68 -9.51 5.59
N ARG A 31 -7.63 -9.66 4.79
CA ARG A 31 -6.38 -8.92 4.98
C ARG A 31 -6.19 -7.93 3.85
N CYS A 32 -5.85 -6.71 4.23
CA CYS A 32 -5.40 -5.69 3.30
C CYS A 32 -4.29 -4.86 3.93
N ASP A 33 -3.37 -4.42 3.08
CA ASP A 33 -2.31 -3.50 3.44
C ASP A 33 -2.58 -2.15 2.77
N THR A 34 -2.66 -1.08 3.56
CA THR A 34 -2.75 0.30 3.07
C THR A 34 -1.38 0.95 3.24
N VAL A 35 -0.63 1.05 2.15
CA VAL A 35 0.80 1.40 2.18
C VAL A 35 1.11 2.51 1.20
N VAL A 36 2.33 3.04 1.33
CA VAL A 36 2.92 3.95 0.36
C VAL A 36 4.15 3.29 -0.26
N SER A 37 4.33 3.44 -1.56
CA SER A 37 5.58 3.03 -2.20
C SER A 37 6.68 4.06 -1.92
N VAL A 38 7.89 3.55 -1.69
CA VAL A 38 9.09 4.28 -1.31
C VAL A 38 10.26 3.87 -2.22
N ALA A 39 11.36 4.61 -2.19
CA ALA A 39 12.57 4.25 -2.92
C ALA A 39 13.16 2.91 -2.42
N GLU A 40 13.86 2.18 -3.29
CA GLU A 40 14.41 0.84 -3.00
C GLU A 40 15.36 0.83 -1.79
N ASN A 41 16.05 1.94 -1.53
CA ASN A 41 16.96 2.11 -0.39
C ASN A 41 16.32 2.83 0.81
N PHE A 42 15.00 2.79 0.94
CA PHE A 42 14.28 3.42 2.04
C PHE A 42 14.70 2.85 3.39
N ILE A 43 15.00 3.74 4.34
CA ILE A 43 15.30 3.40 5.72
C ILE A 43 14.10 3.80 6.57
N LEU A 44 13.55 2.84 7.32
CA LEU A 44 12.43 3.11 8.21
C LEU A 44 12.86 4.11 9.31
N PRO A 45 12.17 5.26 9.45
CA PRO A 45 12.49 6.23 10.49
C PRO A 45 12.26 5.68 11.90
N ASP A 46 13.03 6.16 12.87
CA ASP A 46 12.81 5.87 14.29
C ASP A 46 11.38 6.25 14.73
N ASN A 47 10.91 5.62 15.80
CA ASN A 47 9.56 5.81 16.34
C ASN A 47 8.44 5.46 15.34
N SER A 48 8.67 4.44 14.50
CA SER A 48 7.69 3.90 13.55
C SER A 48 7.12 2.55 14.00
N GLU A 49 6.79 2.44 15.29
CA GLU A 49 6.22 1.22 15.86
C GLU A 49 4.95 0.78 15.12
N GLY A 50 4.85 -0.50 14.78
CA GLY A 50 3.73 -1.08 14.04
C GLY A 50 3.78 -0.88 12.52
N VAL A 51 4.78 -0.16 11.98
CA VAL A 51 4.95 -0.02 10.53
C VAL A 51 5.74 -1.20 9.97
N ILE A 52 5.23 -1.78 8.89
CA ILE A 52 5.89 -2.85 8.15
C ILE A 52 6.64 -2.28 6.95
N VAL A 53 7.79 -2.87 6.63
CA VAL A 53 8.53 -2.63 5.39
C VAL A 53 8.60 -3.95 4.64
N THR A 54 8.04 -3.97 3.44
CA THR A 54 7.96 -5.15 2.58
C THR A 54 7.96 -4.73 1.11
N ALA A 55 8.02 -5.69 0.20
CA ALA A 55 7.98 -5.48 -1.25
C ALA A 55 6.76 -6.17 -1.88
N ILE A 56 6.16 -5.51 -2.87
CA ILE A 56 5.31 -6.19 -3.86
C ILE A 56 6.27 -6.75 -4.90
N GLU A 57 6.30 -8.07 -5.06
CA GLU A 57 7.23 -8.72 -6.00
C GLU A 57 6.99 -8.22 -7.42
N GLY A 58 8.08 -7.85 -8.10
CA GLY A 58 8.04 -7.52 -9.52
C GLY A 58 7.66 -8.75 -10.35
N GLY A 59 7.04 -8.54 -11.52
CA GLY A 59 6.59 -9.61 -12.39
C GLY A 59 5.64 -9.11 -13.47
N GLU A 60 4.98 -10.04 -14.15
CA GLU A 60 3.93 -9.69 -15.12
C GLU A 60 2.63 -9.37 -14.38
N TYR A 61 2.20 -8.11 -14.47
CA TYR A 61 0.93 -7.64 -13.90
C TYR A 61 -0.01 -7.21 -15.02
N ALA A 62 -1.23 -7.73 -15.01
CA ALA A 62 -2.33 -7.18 -15.80
C ALA A 62 -2.75 -5.83 -15.20
N HIS A 63 -2.62 -4.76 -15.97
CA HIS A 63 -2.93 -3.40 -15.53
C HIS A 63 -4.13 -2.84 -16.31
N CYS A 64 -5.10 -2.30 -15.58
CA CYS A 64 -6.21 -1.56 -16.15
C CYS A 64 -6.34 -0.24 -15.40
N CYS A 65 -6.28 0.88 -16.12
CA CYS A 65 -6.63 2.17 -15.58
C CYS A 65 -8.07 2.51 -16.02
N ARG A 66 -8.94 2.80 -15.06
CA ARG A 66 -10.20 3.45 -15.39
C ARG A 66 -9.87 4.89 -15.73
N ALA A 67 -9.89 5.24 -17.02
CA ALA A 67 -9.78 6.63 -17.44
C ALA A 67 -10.84 7.44 -16.69
N SER A 68 -10.40 8.42 -15.92
CA SER A 68 -11.29 9.39 -15.29
C SER A 68 -11.84 10.31 -16.37
N GLY A 69 -12.74 9.80 -17.19
CA GLY A 69 -13.72 10.65 -17.87
C GLY A 69 -14.55 11.29 -16.77
N ARG A 70 -14.27 12.55 -16.46
CA ARG A 70 -15.30 13.42 -15.90
C ARG A 70 -16.50 13.34 -16.86
N PRO A 71 -17.75 13.34 -16.38
CA PRO A 71 -18.85 13.79 -17.23
C PRO A 71 -18.56 15.22 -17.73
#